data_AF-A0A8S3JR82-F1
#
_entry.id   AF-A0A8S3JR82-F1
#
_cell.length_a   1.000
_cell.length_b   1.000
_cell.length_c   1.000
_cell.angle_alpha   90.00
_cell.angle_beta   90.00
_cell.angle_gamma   90.00
#
_symmetry.space_group_name_H-M   'P 1'
#
loop_
_entity.id
_entity.type
_entity.pdbx_description
1 polymer ?
#
loop_
_entity_poly.entity_id
_entity_poly.type
_entity_poly.pdbx_seq_one_letter_code
_entity_poly.pdbx_strand_id
1 'polypeptide(L)'
;MFCYLRLKKLFCHICRDAFEHEIHPNKTKFNPTYRSFITDGVCDWKNSRTRFKYHESSKIHSDSIYVVNQQAKPTVIAQLISTTKRQQEQHRESLLIQISSLIYLLRQGLALRGHSDIESNLIQLLKLRSTDNNFLKE
;
A
#
# COMPACT_ATOMS: atom_id res chain seq x y z
N MET A 1 -3.30 -6.22 -21.51
CA MET A 1 -4.62 -6.83 -21.19
C MET A 1 -4.50 -8.31 -20.78
N PHE A 2 -5.02 -8.73 -19.62
CA PHE A 2 -5.11 -10.14 -19.21
C PHE A 2 -6.49 -10.73 -19.55
N CYS A 3 -6.52 -11.74 -20.40
CA CYS A 3 -7.73 -12.44 -20.85
C CYS A 3 -7.62 -13.94 -20.63
N TYR A 4 -8.75 -14.62 -20.51
CA TYR A 4 -8.77 -16.08 -20.42
C TYR A 4 -9.88 -16.69 -21.26
N LEU A 5 -9.70 -17.96 -21.61
CA LEU A 5 -10.65 -18.76 -22.38
C LEU A 5 -11.50 -19.62 -21.44
N ARG A 6 -12.82 -19.56 -21.57
CA ARG A 6 -13.75 -20.46 -20.88
C ARG A 6 -14.85 -20.89 -21.85
N LEU A 7 -15.10 -22.19 -21.96
CA LEU A 7 -16.10 -22.77 -22.88
C LEU A 7 -15.96 -22.26 -24.33
N LYS A 8 -14.72 -22.22 -24.83
CA LYS A 8 -14.38 -21.67 -26.17
C LYS A 8 -14.82 -20.21 -26.36
N LYS A 9 -14.87 -19.40 -25.31
CA LYS A 9 -15.14 -17.96 -25.39
C LYS A 9 -14.10 -17.17 -24.60
N LEU A 10 -13.78 -15.98 -25.07
CA LEU A 10 -12.78 -15.11 -24.44
C LEU A 10 -13.43 -14.08 -23.51
N PHE A 11 -12.80 -13.89 -22.36
CA PHE A 11 -13.23 -12.95 -21.32
C PHE A 11 -12.07 -12.08 -20.86
N CYS A 12 -12.38 -10.86 -20.41
CA CYS A 12 -11.42 -10.00 -19.74
C CYS A 12 -11.39 -10.36 -18.24
N HIS A 13 -10.19 -10.65 -17.70
CA HIS A 13 -10.05 -10.98 -16.29
C HIS A 13 -10.44 -9.80 -15.39
N ILE A 14 -9.88 -8.62 -15.66
CA ILE A 14 -10.05 -7.41 -14.82
C ILE A 14 -11.50 -6.95 -14.79
N CYS A 15 -12.17 -6.89 -15.96
CA CYS A 15 -13.56 -6.45 -16.02
C CYS A 15 -14.52 -7.46 -15.38
N ARG A 16 -14.18 -8.75 -15.39
CA ARG A 16 -14.99 -9.76 -14.70
C ARG A 16 -14.75 -9.73 -13.19
N ASP A 17 -13.51 -9.56 -12.76
CA ASP A 17 -13.16 -9.40 -11.34
C ASP A 17 -13.92 -8.19 -10.73
N ALA A 18 -13.89 -7.05 -11.41
CA ALA A 18 -14.69 -5.88 -11.04
C ALA A 18 -16.21 -6.15 -11.02
N PHE A 19 -16.71 -7.07 -11.84
CA PHE A 19 -18.12 -7.47 -11.89
C PHE A 19 -18.51 -8.37 -10.72
N GLU A 20 -17.69 -9.37 -10.43
CA GLU A 20 -17.91 -10.32 -9.33
C GLU A 20 -17.90 -9.61 -7.97
N HIS A 21 -17.11 -8.54 -7.84
CA HIS A 21 -17.07 -7.73 -6.63
C HIS A 21 -18.08 -6.56 -6.60
N GLU A 22 -19.00 -6.46 -7.56
CA GLU A 22 -20.06 -5.43 -7.66
C GLU A 22 -19.58 -3.96 -7.75
N ILE A 23 -18.30 -3.70 -8.01
CA ILE A 23 -17.74 -2.34 -7.96
C ILE A 23 -17.64 -1.72 -9.36
N HIS A 24 -18.76 -1.71 -10.05
CA HIS A 24 -18.84 -1.03 -11.33
C HIS A 24 -19.28 0.42 -11.15
N PRO A 25 -18.53 1.40 -11.69
CA PRO A 25 -18.90 2.82 -11.59
C PRO A 25 -20.14 3.18 -12.39
N ASN A 26 -20.70 2.27 -13.18
CA ASN A 26 -21.96 2.48 -13.85
C ASN A 26 -22.69 1.16 -14.08
N LYS A 27 -23.99 1.13 -13.76
CA LYS A 27 -24.93 0.08 -14.16
C LYS A 27 -25.18 0.15 -15.68
N THR A 28 -24.16 0.01 -16.51
CA THR A 28 -24.31 -0.17 -17.96
C THR A 28 -24.74 -1.61 -18.24
N LYS A 29 -25.93 -1.98 -17.75
CA LYS A 29 -26.66 -3.20 -18.13
C LYS A 29 -26.91 -3.27 -19.66
N PHE A 30 -26.62 -2.20 -20.40
CA PHE A 30 -27.07 -1.99 -21.79
C PHE A 30 -25.98 -1.88 -22.86
N ASN A 31 -24.67 -1.93 -22.56
CA ASN A 31 -23.65 -1.97 -23.62
C ASN A 31 -23.35 -3.45 -24.02
N PRO A 32 -23.78 -3.92 -25.21
CA PRO A 32 -23.61 -5.32 -25.61
C PRO A 32 -22.14 -5.72 -25.77
N THR A 33 -21.31 -4.76 -26.20
CA THR A 33 -19.86 -4.95 -26.35
C THR A 33 -19.20 -5.19 -25.01
N TYR A 34 -19.64 -4.52 -23.95
CA TYR A 34 -19.13 -4.73 -22.60
C TYR A 34 -19.55 -6.08 -22.02
N ARG A 35 -20.83 -6.45 -22.17
CA ARG A 35 -21.34 -7.76 -21.72
C ARG A 35 -20.60 -8.93 -22.35
N SER A 36 -20.15 -8.76 -23.59
CA SER A 36 -19.34 -9.76 -24.31
C SER A 36 -18.02 -10.09 -23.61
N PHE A 37 -17.39 -9.16 -22.86
CA PHE A 37 -16.12 -9.44 -22.17
C PHE A 37 -16.27 -9.95 -20.74
N ILE A 38 -17.50 -9.96 -20.20
CA ILE A 38 -17.80 -10.34 -18.82
C ILE A 38 -18.69 -11.56 -18.75
N THR A 39 -19.88 -11.50 -19.37
CA THR A 39 -20.97 -12.48 -19.22
C THR A 39 -21.08 -13.39 -20.44
N ASP A 40 -21.29 -12.82 -21.63
CA ASP A 40 -21.66 -13.60 -22.83
C ASP A 40 -20.46 -14.28 -23.49
N GLY A 41 -19.28 -13.67 -23.37
CA GLY A 41 -18.02 -14.12 -23.95
C GLY A 41 -17.87 -13.72 -25.41
N VAL A 42 -16.67 -13.29 -25.81
CA VAL A 42 -16.38 -13.03 -27.22
C VAL A 42 -16.27 -14.38 -27.93
N CYS A 43 -17.01 -14.53 -29.04
CA CYS A 43 -17.04 -15.72 -29.92
C CYS A 43 -16.50 -15.49 -31.35
N ASP A 44 -16.15 -14.25 -31.71
CA ASP A 44 -15.73 -13.86 -33.06
C ASP A 44 -14.20 -13.80 -33.20
N TRP A 45 -13.58 -14.89 -33.66
CA TRP A 45 -12.10 -14.99 -33.71
C TRP A 45 -11.51 -14.10 -34.80
N LYS A 46 -12.29 -13.87 -35.86
CA LYS A 46 -11.88 -13.08 -37.02
C LYS A 46 -11.71 -11.61 -36.66
N ASN A 47 -12.64 -11.06 -35.87
CA ASN A 47 -12.60 -9.65 -35.46
C ASN A 47 -12.15 -9.43 -34.02
N SER A 48 -11.76 -10.49 -33.31
CA SER A 48 -11.45 -10.44 -31.88
C SER A 48 -10.37 -9.40 -31.57
N ARG A 49 -9.32 -9.30 -32.39
CA ARG A 49 -8.21 -8.39 -32.17
C ARG A 49 -8.65 -6.92 -32.17
N THR A 50 -9.50 -6.53 -33.11
CA THR A 50 -10.05 -5.17 -33.20
C THR A 50 -10.97 -4.87 -32.03
N ARG A 51 -11.83 -5.84 -31.66
CA ARG A 51 -12.72 -5.74 -30.50
C ARG A 51 -11.94 -5.60 -29.19
N PHE A 52 -10.80 -6.30 -29.05
CA PHE A 52 -9.92 -6.17 -27.89
C PHE A 52 -9.27 -4.81 -27.80
N LYS A 53 -8.73 -4.28 -28.91
CA LYS A 53 -8.17 -2.93 -28.91
C LYS A 53 -9.18 -1.87 -28.48
N TYR A 54 -10.42 -1.99 -28.97
CA TYR A 54 -11.51 -1.10 -28.58
C TYR A 54 -11.90 -1.27 -27.10
N HIS A 55 -11.93 -2.50 -26.60
CA HIS A 55 -12.19 -2.76 -25.18
C HIS A 55 -11.08 -2.20 -24.29
N GLU A 56 -9.81 -2.41 -24.64
CA GLU A 56 -8.65 -1.96 -23.86
C GLU A 56 -8.62 -0.43 -23.73
N SER A 57 -8.99 0.30 -24.80
CA SER A 57 -9.11 1.76 -24.76
C SER A 57 -10.44 2.26 -24.17
N SER A 58 -11.36 1.37 -23.84
CA SER A 58 -12.67 1.77 -23.31
C SER A 58 -12.56 2.29 -21.88
N LYS A 59 -13.34 3.34 -21.59
CA LYS A 59 -13.43 3.91 -20.24
C LYS A 59 -13.81 2.86 -19.19
N ILE A 60 -14.64 1.88 -19.56
CA ILE A 60 -15.09 0.86 -18.63
C ILE A 60 -13.95 -0.09 -18.22
N HIS A 61 -13.06 -0.44 -19.15
CA HIS A 61 -11.87 -1.23 -18.82
C HIS A 61 -10.93 -0.45 -17.90
N SER A 62 -10.68 0.82 -18.23
CA SER A 62 -9.85 1.72 -17.41
C SER A 62 -10.42 1.91 -16.00
N ASP A 63 -11.73 2.14 -15.88
CA ASP A 63 -12.43 2.27 -14.61
C ASP A 63 -12.38 0.96 -13.80
N SER A 64 -12.51 -0.19 -14.46
CA SER A 64 -12.38 -1.52 -13.82
C SER A 64 -10.97 -1.73 -13.26
N ILE A 65 -9.93 -1.36 -14.03
CA ILE A 65 -8.54 -1.39 -13.56
C ILE A 65 -8.38 -0.52 -12.30
N TYR A 66 -8.90 0.71 -12.34
CA TYR A 66 -8.79 1.64 -11.21
C TYR A 66 -9.43 1.07 -9.94
N VAL A 67 -10.63 0.53 -10.06
CA VAL A 67 -11.37 -0.08 -8.95
C VAL A 67 -10.65 -1.30 -8.35
N VAL A 68 -10.27 -2.26 -9.20
CA VAL A 68 -9.61 -3.49 -8.74
C VAL A 68 -8.30 -3.15 -8.02
N ASN A 69 -7.55 -2.19 -8.56
CA ASN A 69 -6.32 -1.71 -7.93
C ASN A 69 -6.55 -0.95 -6.61
N GLN A 70 -7.72 -0.34 -6.42
CA GLN A 70 -8.06 0.29 -5.14
C GLN A 70 -8.43 -0.74 -4.07
N GLN A 71 -9.10 -1.85 -4.43
CA GLN A 71 -9.38 -2.92 -3.47
C GLN A 71 -8.12 -3.65 -3.00
N ALA A 72 -7.14 -3.81 -3.89
CA ALA A 72 -5.85 -4.40 -3.53
C ALA A 72 -5.10 -3.55 -2.49
N LYS A 73 -5.43 -2.26 -2.35
CA LYS A 73 -4.82 -1.39 -1.36
C LYS A 73 -5.56 -1.51 -0.03
N PRO A 74 -4.83 -1.59 1.11
CA PRO A 74 -5.46 -1.51 2.41
C PRO A 74 -6.22 -0.19 2.55
N THR A 75 -7.35 -0.23 3.27
CA THR A 75 -8.12 0.99 3.54
C THR A 75 -7.25 2.03 4.24
N VAL A 76 -7.56 3.31 4.05
CA VAL A 76 -6.86 4.41 4.74
C VAL A 76 -6.83 4.17 6.25
N ILE A 77 -7.94 3.66 6.82
CA ILE A 77 -8.03 3.31 8.24
C ILE A 77 -7.03 2.21 8.61
N ALA A 78 -6.96 1.13 7.83
CA ALA A 78 -5.99 0.05 8.07
C ALA A 78 -4.53 0.55 7.97
N GLN A 79 -4.24 1.42 7.00
CA GLN A 79 -2.93 2.05 6.86
C GLN A 79 -2.59 2.92 8.07
N LEU A 80 -3.53 3.75 8.54
CA LEU A 80 -3.36 4.58 9.73
C LEU A 80 -3.05 3.72 10.96
N ILE A 81 -3.86 2.67 11.20
CA ILE A 81 -3.66 1.75 12.33
C ILE A 81 -2.27 1.12 12.27
N SER A 82 -1.85 0.61 11.11
CA SER A 82 -0.53 -0.01 10.94
C SER A 82 0.62 0.99 11.19
N THR A 83 0.45 2.23 10.73
CA THR A 83 1.46 3.28 10.87
C THR A 83 1.59 3.73 12.31
N THR A 84 0.45 3.97 12.99
CA THR A 84 0.41 4.32 14.41
C THR A 84 1.04 3.22 15.26
N LYS A 85 0.70 1.95 15.00
CA LYS A 85 1.30 0.82 15.73
C LYS A 85 2.81 0.76 15.54
N ARG A 86 3.30 0.94 14.31
CA ARG A 86 4.74 1.00 14.01
C ARG A 86 5.43 2.15 14.72
N GLN A 87 4.84 3.34 14.71
CA GLN A 87 5.39 4.51 15.39
C GLN A 87 5.43 4.33 16.91
N GLN A 88 4.38 3.78 17.51
CA GLN A 88 4.35 3.48 18.95
C GLN A 88 5.46 2.51 19.35
N GLU A 89 5.70 1.48 18.55
CA GLU A 89 6.78 0.54 18.77
C GLU A 89 8.15 1.22 18.67
N GLN A 90 8.37 2.01 17.61
CA GLN A 90 9.60 2.77 17.44
C GLN A 90 9.85 3.72 18.62
N HIS A 91 8.84 4.48 19.04
CA HIS A 91 8.96 5.39 20.19
C HIS A 91 9.23 4.66 21.50
N ARG A 92 8.64 3.48 21.70
CA ARG A 92 8.91 2.64 22.88
C ARG A 92 10.38 2.24 22.93
N GLU A 93 10.93 1.76 21.81
CA GLU A 93 12.33 1.39 21.71
C GLU A 93 13.26 2.61 21.92
N SER A 94 12.97 3.76 21.30
CA SER A 94 13.72 5.00 21.52
C SER A 94 13.74 5.40 23.00
N LEU A 95 12.59 5.30 23.68
CA LEU A 95 12.47 5.63 25.10
C LEU A 95 13.30 4.69 25.99
N LEU A 96 13.29 3.39 25.72
CA LEU A 96 14.11 2.43 26.46
C LEU A 96 15.61 2.71 26.30
N ILE A 97 16.02 3.11 25.10
CA ILE A 97 17.39 3.53 24.83
C ILE A 97 17.72 4.80 25.63
N GLN A 98 16.83 5.81 25.65
CA GLN A 98 17.02 7.00 26.46
C GLN A 98 17.13 6.70 27.96
N ILE A 99 16.25 5.86 28.50
CA ILE A 99 16.27 5.45 29.91
C ILE A 99 17.55 4.68 30.25
N SER A 100 17.98 3.75 29.41
CA SER A 100 19.22 3.01 29.65
C SER A 100 20.46 3.91 29.58
N SER A 101 20.47 4.93 28.70
CA SER A 101 21.53 5.95 28.67
C SER A 101 21.56 6.78 29.96
N LEU A 102 20.40 7.18 30.46
CA LEU A 102 20.29 7.89 31.75
C LEU A 102 20.84 7.04 32.89
N ILE A 103 20.42 5.77 32.98
CA ILE A 103 20.91 4.83 34.00
C ILE A 103 22.43 4.68 33.93
N TYR A 104 22.99 4.56 32.74
CA TYR A 104 24.44 4.46 32.54
C TYR A 104 25.19 5.67 33.11
N LEU A 105 24.77 6.89 32.76
CA LEU A 105 25.41 8.12 33.25
C LEU A 105 25.26 8.27 34.77
N LEU A 106 24.07 7.98 35.31
CA LEU A 106 23.82 8.05 36.75
C LEU A 106 24.66 7.04 37.53
N ARG A 107 24.85 5.82 37.01
CA ARG A 107 25.72 4.81 37.62
C ARG A 107 27.19 5.23 37.65
N GLN A 108 27.62 6.02 36.67
CA GLN A 108 28.97 6.58 36.62
C GLN A 108 29.12 7.86 37.45
N GLY A 109 28.03 8.40 38.01
CA GLY A 109 28.04 9.68 38.70
C GLY A 109 28.30 10.88 37.78
N LEU A 110 28.06 10.73 36.47
CA LEU A 110 28.26 11.80 35.50
C LEU A 110 27.04 12.73 35.46
N ALA A 111 27.30 14.02 35.34
CA ALA A 111 26.25 15.01 35.12
C ALA A 111 25.52 14.73 33.81
N LEU A 112 24.19 14.81 33.80
CA LEU A 112 23.39 14.59 32.60
C LEU A 112 23.51 15.74 31.60
N ARG A 113 23.59 16.98 32.11
CA ARG A 113 23.72 18.24 31.36
C ARG A 113 25.13 18.80 31.49
N GLY A 114 25.61 19.44 30.42
CA GLY A 114 26.82 20.25 30.40
C GLY A 114 26.50 21.74 30.60
N HIS A 115 27.50 22.60 30.40
CA HIS A 115 27.28 24.06 30.43
C HIS A 115 26.43 24.53 29.25
N SER A 116 26.51 23.81 28.12
CA SER A 116 25.64 23.96 26.95
C SER A 116 25.03 22.62 26.54
N ASP A 117 24.01 22.65 25.68
CA ASP A 117 23.41 21.44 25.10
C ASP A 117 24.40 20.64 24.24
N ILE A 118 25.39 21.31 23.63
CA ILE A 118 26.45 20.66 22.86
C ILE A 118 27.35 19.84 23.78
N GLU A 119 27.57 20.28 25.01
CA GLU A 119 28.42 19.62 26.00
C GLU A 119 27.63 18.66 26.91
N SER A 120 26.34 18.45 26.65
CA SER A 120 25.50 17.56 27.43
C SER A 120 25.91 16.10 27.23
N ASN A 121 26.35 15.45 28.32
CA ASN A 121 26.73 14.03 28.30
C ASN A 121 25.59 13.14 27.81
N LEU A 122 24.34 13.45 28.17
CA LEU A 122 23.19 12.70 27.68
C LEU A 122 23.01 12.86 26.17
N ILE A 123 23.13 14.09 25.65
CA ILE A 123 22.98 14.34 24.20
C ILE A 123 24.12 13.67 23.42
N GLN A 124 25.35 13.80 23.89
CA GLN A 124 26.52 13.16 23.27
C GLN A 124 26.41 11.63 23.29
N LEU A 125 25.96 11.06 24.40
CA LEU A 125 25.72 9.61 24.50
C LEU A 125 24.60 9.16 23.56
N LEU A 126 23.49 9.91 23.45
CA LEU A 126 22.41 9.58 22.51
C LEU A 126 22.85 9.71 21.05
N LYS A 127 23.69 10.70 20.72
CA LYS A 127 24.31 10.82 19.39
C LYS A 127 25.23 9.65 19.07
N LEU A 128 26.03 9.21 20.04
CA LEU A 128 26.85 8.00 19.86
C LEU A 128 25.93 6.78 19.67
N ARG A 129 24.90 6.64 20.50
CA ARG A 129 23.95 5.51 20.44
C ARG A 129 23.04 5.52 19.22
N SER A 130 22.93 6.62 18.49
CA SER A 130 22.21 6.63 17.21
C SER A 130 23.05 6.05 16.07
N THR A 131 24.37 5.90 16.25
CA THR A 131 25.23 5.25 15.24
C THR A 131 24.96 3.74 15.13
N ASP A 132 24.66 3.08 16.25
CA ASP A 132 24.37 1.64 16.37
C ASP A 132 22.87 1.34 16.51
N ASN A 133 22.04 2.29 16.98
CA ASN A 133 20.59 2.09 17.12
C ASN A 133 19.80 2.95 16.12
N ASN A 134 19.12 2.27 15.19
CA ASN A 134 18.30 2.93 14.18
C ASN A 134 17.01 3.58 14.74
N PHE A 135 16.64 3.30 15.98
CA PHE A 135 15.47 3.90 16.65
C PHE A 135 15.73 5.33 17.17
N LEU A 136 16.98 5.78 17.22
CA LEU A 136 17.33 7.14 17.65
C LEU A 136 17.65 8.08 16.47
N LYS A 137 17.54 7.62 15.23
CA LYS A 137 17.78 8.45 14.06
C LYS A 137 16.52 9.26 13.75
N GLU A 138 16.64 10.58 13.79
CA GLU A 138 15.71 11.52 13.14
C GLU A 138 15.87 11.46 11.62
#